data_AF-A0A918GC81-F1
#
_entry.id   AF-A0A918GC81-F1
#
_cell.length_a   1.000
_cell.length_b   1.000
_cell.length_c   1.000
_cell.angle_alpha   90.00
_cell.angle_beta   90.00
_cell.angle_gamma   90.00
#
_symmetry.space_group_name_H-M   'P 1'
#
loop_
_entity.id
_entity.type
_entity.pdbx_description
1 polymer ?
#
loop_
_entity_poly.entity_id
_entity_poly.type
_entity_poly.pdbx_seq_one_letter_code
_entity_poly.pdbx_strand_id
1 'polypeptide(L)' 'MIVRAGAVAEAFEAERERLRAVAYRMLGSHADAEDVVQEAWPARRPRTSTTSRAG' A
#
# COMPACT_ATOMS: atom_id res chain seq x y z
N MET A 1 11.45 11.57 -22.96
CA MET A 1 11.44 10.11 -22.71
C MET A 1 11.25 9.90 -21.21
N ILE A 2 10.03 9.56 -20.77
CA ILE A 2 9.74 9.22 -19.37
C ILE A 2 9.95 7.71 -19.24
N VAL A 3 10.98 7.32 -18.49
CA VAL A 3 11.29 5.91 -18.27
C VAL A 3 10.38 5.38 -17.14
N ARG A 4 9.42 4.54 -17.54
CA ARG A 4 8.64 3.51 -16.81
C ARG A 4 8.61 3.49 -15.27
N ALA A 5 8.22 4.57 -14.59
CA ALA A 5 7.74 4.45 -13.21
C ALA A 5 6.46 3.60 -13.10
N GLY A 6 5.71 3.44 -14.20
CA GLY A 6 4.46 2.65 -14.24
C GLY A 6 4.66 1.13 -14.17
N ALA A 7 5.79 0.58 -14.64
CA ALA A 7 5.94 -0.88 -14.74
C ALA A 7 6.01 -1.56 -13.36
N VAL A 8 6.67 -0.91 -12.39
CA VAL A 8 6.75 -1.44 -11.01
C VAL A 8 5.45 -1.21 -10.27
N ALA A 9 4.78 -0.08 -10.52
CA ALA A 9 3.46 0.20 -9.94
C ALA A 9 2.39 -0.77 -10.46
N GLU A 10 2.38 -1.12 -11.75
CA GLU A 10 1.45 -2.09 -12.31
C GLU A 10 1.71 -3.52 -11.81
N ALA A 11 2.98 -3.93 -11.72
CA ALA A 11 3.34 -5.22 -11.14
C ALA A 11 2.95 -5.30 -9.66
N PHE A 12 3.10 -4.19 -8.92
CA PHE A 12 2.68 -4.10 -7.52
C PHE A 12 1.16 -4.15 -7.39
N GLU A 13 0.41 -3.42 -8.23
CA GLU A 13 -1.05 -3.44 -8.20
C GLU A 13 -1.59 -4.84 -8.52
N ALA A 14 -0.95 -5.57 -9.44
CA ALA A 14 -1.27 -6.96 -9.73
C ALA A 14 -1.01 -7.92 -8.54
N GLU A 15 0.02 -7.66 -7.73
CA GLU A 15 0.37 -8.48 -6.57
C GLU A 15 -0.29 -7.98 -5.27
N ARG A 16 -0.95 -6.81 -5.29
CA ARG A 16 -1.54 -6.15 -4.11
C ARG A 16 -2.54 -7.05 -3.37
N GLU A 17 -3.38 -7.75 -4.12
CA GLU A 17 -4.36 -8.68 -3.55
C GLU A 17 -3.68 -9.85 -2.83
N ARG A 18 -2.59 -10.36 -3.40
CA ARG A 18 -1.80 -11.45 -2.81
C ARG A 18 -1.04 -10.99 -1.57
N LEU A 19 -0.43 -9.80 -1.59
CA LEU A 19 0.22 -9.21 -0.42
C LEU A 19 -0.78 -8.97 0.72
N ARG A 20 -1.99 -8.49 0.41
CA ARG A 20 -3.07 -8.31 1.40
C ARG A 20 -3.52 -9.66 1.98
N ALA A 21 -3.63 -10.71 1.18
CA ALA A 21 -3.97 -12.05 1.66
C ALA A 21 -2.89 -12.63 2.59
N VAL A 22 -1.62 -12.42 2.27
CA VAL A 22 -0.49 -12.82 3.12
C VAL A 22 -0.48 -12.03 4.44
N ALA A 23 -0.61 -10.70 4.38
CA ALA A 23 -0.66 -9.85 5.56
C ALA A 23 -1.87 -10.17 6.45
N TYR A 24 -3.03 -10.44 5.85
CA TYR A 24 -4.23 -10.88 6.56
C TYR A 24 -4.00 -12.22 7.28
N ARG A 25 -3.31 -13.16 6.64
CA ARG A 25 -2.97 -14.44 7.25
C ARG A 25 -1.94 -14.32 8.39
N MET A 26 -1.07 -13.30 8.34
CA MET A 26 -0.07 -13.04 9.38
C MET A 26 -0.63 -12.25 10.57
N LEU A 27 -1.56 -11.32 10.33
CA LEU A 27 -2.06 -10.39 11.34
C LEU A 27 -3.45 -10.76 11.88
N GLY A 28 -4.23 -11.54 11.13
CA GLY A 28 -5.60 -11.93 11.49
C GLY A 28 -6.63 -10.79 11.39
N SER A 29 -6.20 -9.60 11.00
CA SER A 29 -7.01 -8.38 10.93
C SER A 29 -6.89 -7.74 9.55
N HIS A 30 -8.04 -7.36 8.99
CA HIS A 30 -8.11 -6.79 7.65
C HIS A 30 -7.58 -5.35 7.60
N ALA A 31 -7.86 -4.56 8.64
CA ALA A 31 -7.39 -3.18 8.76
C ALA A 31 -5.86 -3.14 8.92
N ASP A 32 -5.30 -3.98 9.79
CA ASP A 32 -3.85 -4.04 10.00
C ASP A 32 -3.12 -4.59 8.77
N ALA A 33 -3.72 -5.55 8.06
CA ALA A 33 -3.19 -6.06 6.80
C ALA A 33 -3.14 -4.99 5.70
N GLU A 34 -4.15 -4.13 5.63
CA GLU A 34 -4.11 -3.01 4.69
C GLU A 34 -3.09 -1.96 5.08
N ASP A 35 -3.01 -1.61 6.36
CA ASP A 35 -2.07 -0.62 6.86
C ASP A 35 -0.62 -1.04 6.58
N VAL A 36 -0.26 -2.29 6.89
CA VAL A 36 1.07 -2.84 6.61
C VAL A 36 1.38 -2.92 5.11
N VAL A 37 0.41 -3.27 4.27
CA VAL A 37 0.60 -3.28 2.81
C VAL A 37 0.76 -1.85 2.25
N GLN A 38 0.09 -0.85 2.85
CA GLN A 38 0.28 0.56 2.49
C GLN A 38 1.62 1.12 2.98
N GLU A 39 2.09 0.74 4.17
CA GLU A 39 3.41 1.15 4.69
C GLU A 39 4.57 0.48 3.94
N ALA A 40 4.43 -0.81 3.59
CA ALA A 40 5.44 -1.56 2.84
C ALA A 40 5.61 -1.05 1.40
N TRP A 41 4.58 -0.41 0.85
CA TRP A 41 4.63 0.22 -0.46
C TRP A 41 3.98 1.61 -0.42
N PRO A 42 4.76 2.65 -0.08
CA PRO A 42 4.33 4.03 -0.18
C PRO A 42 4.32 4.42 -1.66
N ALA A 43 3.34 3.92 -2.40
CA ALA A 43 3.00 4.44 -3.71
C ALA A 43 2.85 5.96 -3.58
N ARG A 44 3.43 6.71 -4.53
CA ARG A 44 3.43 8.17 -4.53
C ARG A 44 2.00 8.70 -4.56
N ARG A 45 1.36 8.82 -3.39
CA ARG A 45 0.14 9.58 -3.22
C ARG A 45 0.50 11.07 -3.23
N PRO A 46 -0.28 11.94 -3.89
CA PRO A 46 -0.26 13.34 -3.51
C PRO A 46 -0.55 13.39 -2.00
N ARG A 47 0.29 14.05 -1.23
CA ARG A 47 0.18 14.13 0.24
C ARG A 47 -1.15 14.77 0.61
N THR A 48 -2.17 13.94 0.85
CA THR A 48 -3.39 14.32 1.56
C THR A 48 -3.66 13.32 2.66
N SER A 49 -2.62 12.97 3.42
CA SER A 49 -2.78 12.54 4.79
C SER A 49 -2.78 13.81 5.64
N THR A 50 -3.93 14.49 5.70
CA THR A 50 -4.21 15.34 6.86
C THR A 50 -4.28 14.39 8.04
N THR A 51 -3.13 14.21 8.68
CA THR A 51 -3.02 13.66 10.00
C THR A 51 -3.94 14.49 10.89
N SER A 52 -5.14 13.98 11.17
CA SER A 52 -5.93 14.43 12.31
C SER A 52 -5.16 13.99 13.55
N ARG A 53 -4.33 14.90 14.06
CA ARG A 53 -3.67 14.86 15.36
C ARG A 53 -3.90 16.23 15.99
N ALA A 54 -4.30 16.21 17.26
CA ALA A 54 -4.74 17.32 18.11
C ALA A 54 -6.20 17.75 17.80
N GLY A 55 -7.13 17.71 18.74
CA GLY A 55 -7.14 17.44 20.18
C GLY A 55 -8.57 17.65 20.69
#